data_AF-A0A838ECQ5-F1
#
_entry.id   AF-A0A838ECQ5-F1
#
_cell.length_a   1.000
_cell.length_b   1.000
_cell.length_c   1.000
_cell.angle_alpha   90.00
_cell.angle_beta   90.00
_cell.angle_gamma   90.00
#
_symmetry.space_group_name_H-M   'P 1'
#
loop_
_entity.id
_entity.type
_entity.pdbx_description
1 polymer ?
#
loop_
_entity_poly.entity_id
_entity_poly.type
_entity_poly.pdbx_seq_one_letter_code
_entity_poly.pdbx_strand_id
1 'polypeptide(L)'
;MLRFLDEHRDRLRGQALEVGDDTFLRNHRDGGISDVDIVDIDEGNPRATIIGDLSMPGLLPADRYDVVLIAQTLQYVADVHVALESCWSSLRPGGRCS
;
A
#
# COMPACT_ATOMS: atom_id res chain seq x y z
N MET A 1 -10.03 6.55 8.59
CA MET A 1 -8.69 6.45 7.98
C MET A 1 -7.73 7.53 8.48
N LEU A 2 -7.87 8.79 8.04
CA LEU A 2 -6.88 9.86 8.30
C LEU A 2 -6.55 10.07 9.79
N ARG A 3 -7.56 10.00 10.66
CA ARG A 3 -7.39 10.17 12.11
C ARG A 3 -6.63 9.01 12.79
N PHE A 4 -6.81 7.78 12.30
CA PHE A 4 -6.15 6.58 12.85
C PHE A 4 -4.66 6.54 12.50
N LEU A 5 -4.30 7.01 11.32
CA LEU A 5 -2.91 7.02 10.86
C LEU A 5 -2.12 8.20 11.45
N ASP A 6 -2.76 9.35 11.68
CA ASP A 6 -2.12 10.50 12.35
C ASP A 6 -1.87 10.20 13.85
N GLU A 7 -2.77 9.44 14.49
CA GLU A 7 -2.58 8.89 15.86
C GLU A 7 -1.52 7.78 15.95
N HIS A 8 -1.07 7.24 14.80
CA HIS A 8 -0.12 6.13 14.70
C HIS A 8 1.07 6.45 13.79
N ARG A 9 1.47 7.72 13.67
CA ARG A 9 2.61 8.15 12.83
C ARG A 9 3.93 7.47 13.19
N ASP A 10 4.12 7.10 14.45
CA ASP A 10 5.25 6.31 14.93
C ASP A 10 5.34 4.93 14.25
N ARG A 11 4.21 4.44 13.71
CA ARG A 11 4.08 3.16 13.03
C ARG A 11 4.21 3.26 11.51
N LEU A 12 4.21 4.48 10.95
CA LEU A 12 4.43 4.74 9.53
C LEU A 12 5.93 4.88 9.26
N ARG A 13 6.66 3.77 9.31
CA ARG A 13 8.11 3.72 9.09
C ARG A 13 8.50 2.59 8.16
N GLY A 14 9.66 2.73 7.51
CA GLY A 14 10.22 1.70 6.64
C GLY A 14 9.65 1.70 5.23
N GLN A 15 9.51 0.52 4.65
CA GLN A 15 9.04 0.30 3.28
C GLN A 15 7.51 0.29 3.26
N ALA A 16 6.90 1.17 2.47
CA ALA A 16 5.45 1.26 2.40
C ALA A 16 4.91 1.05 0.99
N LEU A 17 3.67 0.54 0.93
CA LEU A 17 2.89 0.39 -0.29
C LEU A 17 1.60 1.22 -0.16
N GLU A 18 1.26 2.00 -1.17
CA GLU A 18 -0.04 2.68 -1.29
C GLU A 18 -0.77 2.19 -2.54
N VAL A 19 -2.08 1.97 -2.43
CA VAL A 19 -2.92 1.53 -3.56
C VAL A 19 -3.62 2.72 -4.21
N GLY A 20 -3.36 2.94 -5.50
CA GLY A 20 -4.08 3.88 -6.37
C GLY A 20 -3.70 5.36 -6.28
N ASP A 21 -3.00 5.81 -5.24
CA ASP A 21 -2.50 7.19 -5.11
C ASP A 21 -1.25 7.24 -4.21
N ASP A 22 -0.57 8.39 -4.14
CA ASP A 22 0.54 8.69 -3.23
C ASP A 22 0.25 9.87 -2.28
N THR A 23 -0.97 10.42 -2.36
CA THR A 23 -1.35 11.64 -1.64
C THR A 23 -1.20 11.48 -0.12
N PHE A 24 -1.39 10.28 0.44
CA PHE A 24 -1.28 10.10 1.89
C PHE A 24 0.17 9.97 2.36
N LEU A 25 0.93 9.01 1.82
CA LEU A 25 2.30 8.75 2.29
C LEU A 25 3.22 9.92 2.00
N ARG A 26 2.98 10.66 0.92
CA ARG A 26 3.77 11.85 0.58
C ARG A 26 3.68 12.95 1.62
N ASN A 27 2.51 13.11 2.24
CA ASN A 27 2.29 14.08 3.34
C ASN A 27 2.81 13.58 4.70
N HIS A 28 3.22 12.31 4.81
CA HIS A 28 3.66 11.67 6.05
C HIS A 28 5.06 11.05 5.97
N ARG A 29 5.86 11.36 4.93
CA ARG A 29 7.25 10.87 4.79
C ARG A 29 8.12 11.22 5.99
N ASP A 30 7.81 12.34 6.65
CA ASP A 30 8.45 12.84 7.87
C ASP A 30 8.36 11.86 9.06
N GLY A 31 7.46 10.87 8.98
CA GLY A 31 7.23 9.85 10.00
C GLY A 31 8.32 8.76 10.08
N GLY A 32 9.21 8.67 9.08
CA GLY A 32 10.27 7.65 9.01
C GLY A 32 10.05 6.58 7.94
N ILE A 33 9.22 6.85 6.94
CA ILE A 33 9.08 6.05 5.72
C ILE A 33 10.37 6.19 4.90
N SER A 34 11.02 5.07 4.60
CA SER A 34 12.26 5.03 3.81
C SER A 34 11.99 5.01 2.31
N ASP A 35 10.92 4.37 1.88
CA ASP A 35 10.54 4.25 0.47
C ASP A 35 9.04 3.96 0.33
N VAL A 36 8.49 4.28 -0.85
CA VAL A 36 7.06 4.09 -1.15
C VAL A 36 6.90 3.52 -2.54
N ASP A 37 6.29 2.34 -2.62
CA ASP A 37 5.74 1.79 -3.85
C ASP A 37 4.26 2.19 -3.98
N ILE A 38 3.82 2.46 -5.21
CA ILE A 38 2.42 2.77 -5.53
C ILE A 38 1.95 1.73 -6.54
N VAL A 39 0.95 0.94 -6.15
CA VAL A 39 0.33 -0.04 -7.03
C VAL A 39 -0.98 0.51 -7.59
N ASP A 40 -1.09 0.50 -8.91
CA ASP A 40 -2.30 0.90 -9.62
C ASP A 40 -2.54 -0.01 -10.82
N ILE A 41 -3.81 -0.25 -11.16
CA ILE A 41 -4.21 -0.96 -12.37
C ILE A 41 -4.24 -0.02 -13.58
N ASP A 42 -4.38 1.30 -13.35
CA ASP A 42 -4.40 2.30 -14.42
C ASP A 42 -2.97 2.66 -14.88
N GLU A 43 -2.59 2.20 -16.09
CA GLU A 43 -1.32 2.56 -16.74
C GLU A 43 -1.19 4.07 -16.99
N GLY A 44 -2.30 4.81 -16.97
CA GLY A 44 -2.35 6.25 -17.07
C GLY A 44 -1.92 6.99 -15.80
N ASN A 45 -1.76 6.30 -14.66
CA ASN A 45 -1.27 6.91 -13.42
C ASN A 45 0.26 7.12 -13.49
N PRO A 46 0.75 8.35 -13.67
CA PRO A 46 2.19 8.60 -13.81
C PRO A 46 2.96 8.41 -12.50
N ARG A 47 2.26 8.15 -11.38
CA ARG A 47 2.87 7.95 -10.06
C ARG A 47 3.00 6.48 -9.70
N ALA A 48 2.32 5.58 -10.40
CA ALA A 48 2.40 4.16 -10.10
C ALA A 48 3.82 3.63 -10.33
N THR A 49 4.37 2.95 -9.32
CA THR A 49 5.66 2.25 -9.42
C THR A 49 5.47 0.79 -9.80
N ILE A 50 4.27 0.25 -9.57
CA ILE A 50 3.84 -1.09 -9.93
C ILE A 50 2.51 -0.99 -10.66
N ILE A 51 2.48 -1.41 -11.93
CA ILE A 51 1.27 -1.45 -12.74
C ILE A 51 0.73 -2.88 -12.73
N GLY A 52 -0.52 -3.06 -12.27
CA GLY A 52 -1.20 -4.34 -12.34
C GLY A 52 -2.41 -4.48 -11.41
N ASP A 53 -3.17 -5.54 -11.64
CA ASP A 53 -4.29 -5.92 -10.77
C ASP A 53 -3.74 -6.55 -9.48
N LEU A 54 -4.10 -5.99 -8.33
CA LEU A 54 -3.74 -6.51 -6.99
C LEU A 54 -4.18 -7.95 -6.75
N SER A 55 -5.16 -8.46 -7.49
CA SER A 55 -5.56 -9.86 -7.44
C SER A 55 -4.62 -10.80 -8.22
N MET A 56 -3.67 -10.25 -9.00
CA MET A 56 -2.72 -11.03 -9.78
C MET A 56 -1.65 -11.66 -8.87
N PRO A 57 -1.53 -13.01 -8.87
CA PRO A 57 -0.52 -13.68 -8.07
C PRO A 57 0.89 -13.23 -8.45
N GLY A 58 1.68 -12.87 -7.44
CA GLY A 58 3.09 -12.48 -7.63
C GLY A 58 3.30 -11.04 -8.11
N LEU A 59 2.25 -10.22 -8.25
CA LEU A 59 2.40 -8.80 -8.55
C LEU A 59 3.19 -8.08 -7.45
N LEU A 60 2.85 -8.36 -6.19
CA LEU A 60 3.58 -7.84 -5.04
C LEU A 60 4.58 -8.89 -4.53
N PRO A 61 5.83 -8.49 -4.24
CA PRO A 61 6.78 -9.37 -3.58
C PRO A 61 6.35 -9.65 -2.14
N ALA A 62 6.57 -10.88 -1.69
CA ALA A 62 6.31 -11.27 -0.31
C ALA A 62 7.29 -10.60 0.68
N ASP A 63 6.84 -10.37 1.92
CA ASP A 63 7.66 -9.87 3.03
C ASP A 63 8.48 -8.60 2.70
N ARG A 64 7.94 -7.69 1.88
CA ARG A 64 8.64 -6.47 1.47
C ARG A 64 8.26 -5.27 2.33
N TYR A 65 6.98 -5.13 2.64
CA TYR A 65 6.45 -3.88 3.19
C TYR A 65 6.25 -3.96 4.70
N ASP A 66 6.58 -2.88 5.38
CA ASP A 66 6.29 -2.68 6.79
C ASP A 66 4.86 -2.14 6.97
N VAL A 67 4.37 -1.37 5.98
CA VAL A 67 3.03 -0.77 5.97
C VAL A 67 2.40 -0.88 4.57
N VAL A 68 1.15 -1.32 4.50
CA VAL A 68 0.32 -1.24 3.29
C VAL A 68 -0.90 -0.37 3.59
N LEU A 69 -1.11 0.65 2.76
CA LEU A 69 -2.23 1.59 2.87
C LEU A 69 -3.18 1.46 1.69
N ILE A 70 -4.45 1.21 2.00
CA ILE A 70 -5.52 1.09 1.00
C ILE A 70 -6.38 2.37 1.09
N ALA A 71 -5.96 3.41 0.37
CA ALA A 71 -6.55 4.75 0.50
C ALA A 71 -7.91 4.90 -0.22
N GLN A 72 -8.11 4.20 -1.33
CA GLN A 72 -9.41 4.12 -2.00
C GLN A 72 -10.17 2.87 -1.54
N THR A 73 -11.48 3.00 -1.31
CA THR A 73 -12.36 1.84 -1.09
C THR A 73 -12.11 0.83 -2.20
N LEU A 74 -11.98 -0.45 -1.86
CA LEU A 74 -11.73 -1.61 -2.75
C LEU A 74 -12.75 -1.80 -3.92
N GLN A 75 -13.50 -0.77 -4.29
CA GLN A 75 -14.50 -0.77 -5.36
C GLN A 75 -13.92 -0.98 -6.78
N TYR A 76 -12.60 -0.96 -6.94
CA TYR A 76 -11.91 -1.12 -8.23
C TYR A 76 -11.07 -2.40 -8.35
N VAL A 77 -10.96 -3.21 -7.28
CA VAL A 77 -10.35 -4.55 -7.38
C VAL A 77 -11.44 -5.57 -7.69
N ALA A 78 -11.23 -6.35 -8.74
CA ALA A 78 -12.19 -7.36 -9.22
C ALA A 78 -12.52 -8.39 -8.14
N ASP A 79 -11.53 -8.72 -7.30
CA ASP A 79 -11.70 -9.56 -6.12
C ASP A 79 -11.00 -8.93 -4.90
N VAL A 80 -11.83 -8.38 -4.01
CA VAL A 80 -11.39 -7.76 -2.75
C VAL A 80 -10.64 -8.74 -1.86
N HIS A 81 -11.04 -10.02 -1.85
CA HIS A 81 -10.40 -11.02 -0.99
C HIS A 81 -9.00 -11.33 -1.47
N VAL A 82 -8.83 -11.57 -2.78
CA VAL A 82 -7.51 -11.88 -3.37
C VAL A 82 -6.58 -10.66 -3.29
N ALA A 83 -7.12 -9.44 -3.48
CA ALA A 83 -6.35 -8.22 -3.28
C ALA A 83 -5.84 -8.08 -1.84
N LEU A 84 -6.69 -8.36 -0.84
CA LEU A 84 -6.29 -8.33 0.57
C LEU A 84 -5.28 -9.43 0.92
N GLU A 85 -5.43 -10.63 0.36
CA GLU A 85 -4.45 -11.72 0.54
C GLU A 85 -3.08 -11.35 -0.03
N SER A 86 -3.05 -10.70 -1.21
CA SER A 86 -1.82 -10.21 -1.83
C SER A 86 -1.17 -9.12 -0.97
N CYS A 87 -1.94 -8.16 -0.48
CA CYS A 87 -1.45 -7.15 0.46
C CYS A 87 -0.90 -7.79 1.73
N TRP A 88 -1.63 -8.73 2.33
CA TRP A 88 -1.22 -9.43 3.55
C TRP A 88 0.08 -10.22 3.35
N SER A 89 0.21 -10.92 2.23
CA SER A 89 1.41 -11.70 1.89
C SER A 89 2.63 -10.82 1.60
N SER A 90 2.40 -9.59 1.15
CA SER A 90 3.46 -8.62 0.89
C SER A 90 4.04 -7.98 2.16
N LEU A 91 3.35 -8.10 3.30
CA LEU A 91 3.81 -7.57 4.57
C LEU A 91 4.91 -8.45 5.17
N ARG A 92 5.95 -7.81 5.72
CA ARG A 92 6.92 -8.49 6.58
C ARG A 92 6.25 -9.09 7.82
N PRO A 93 6.88 -10.06 8.50
CA PRO A 93 6.42 -10.50 9.81
C PRO A 93 6.31 -9.30 10.77
N GLY A 94 5.10 -9.01 11.26
CA GLY A 94 4.81 -7.86 12.11
C GLY A 94 4.47 -6.56 11.37
N GLY A 95 4.48 -6.57 10.04
CA GLY A 95 3.96 -5.50 9.18
C GLY A 95 2.45 -5.32 9.33
N ARG A 96 1.93 -4.20 8.85
CA ARG A 96 0.52 -3.80 9.08
C ARG A 96 -0.18 -3.36 7.81
N CYS A 97 -1.44 -3.76 7.66
CA CYS A 97 -2.36 -3.30 6.62
C CYS A 97 -3.40 -2.36 7.27
N SER A 98 -3.72 -1.24 6.64
CA SER A 98 -4.77 -0.30 7.11
C SER A 98 -5.53 0.36 5.97
#